data_AF-N4WWI7-F1
#
_entry.id   AF-N4WWI7-F1
#
_cell.length_a   1.000
_cell.length_b   1.000
_cell.length_c   1.000
_cell.angle_alpha   90.00
_cell.angle_beta   90.00
_cell.angle_gamma   90.00
#
_symmetry.space_group_name_H-M   'P 1'
#
loop_
_entity.id
_entity.type
_entity.pdbx_description
1 polymer ?
#
loop_
_entity_poly.entity_id
_entity_poly.type
_entity_poly.pdbx_seq_one_letter_code
_entity_poly.pdbx_strand_id
1 'polypeptide(L)'
;MEDVPNDVLWTKIMLGTVLEAAKRYPRLPDFASIKKFDDELLFDFARCAEFKIKIMEAWRSTIMPHLAWNDQDLPSTDPLMASLRAEYYEGVATLLRPYLEVLKYLNRIDVSVNETSKGQRGILHTLHNWKRYALSNIVAFDRIRSVDGTYKAFRSTSNGPVVMGNPVNTLHSEFKTVFLIQAIDSTSLGAHIRNLMLLSKEDMDYLYYRTVDRLSKFRPRIGLLIQDIQLLCMPWQHMDPFLRLDLAATLAV
;
A
#
# COMPACT_ATOMS: atom_id res chain seq x y z
N MET A 1 7.60 -34.94 -6.92
CA MET A 1 6.27 -34.32 -6.91
C MET A 1 6.41 -33.11 -6.02
N GLU A 2 6.37 -31.90 -6.58
CA GLU A 2 6.42 -30.67 -5.78
C GLU A 2 5.12 -30.55 -4.98
N ASP A 3 5.22 -30.37 -3.66
CA ASP A 3 4.06 -30.21 -2.77
C ASP A 3 3.76 -28.71 -2.61
N VAL A 4 3.28 -28.12 -3.70
CA VAL A 4 3.05 -26.66 -3.82
C VAL A 4 2.25 -26.08 -2.65
N PRO A 5 1.17 -26.72 -2.13
CA PRO A 5 0.49 -26.23 -0.94
C PRO A 5 1.38 -26.12 0.30
N ASN A 6 2.21 -27.14 0.56
CA ASN A 6 3.13 -27.15 1.70
C ASN A 6 4.26 -26.12 1.51
N ASP A 7 4.79 -26.01 0.30
CA ASP A 7 5.86 -25.06 -0.06
C ASP A 7 5.39 -23.60 0.09
N VAL A 8 4.16 -23.28 -0.34
CA VAL A 8 3.54 -21.96 -0.12
C VAL A 8 3.34 -21.69 1.37
N LEU A 9 2.88 -22.68 2.15
CA LEU A 9 2.66 -22.52 3.59
C LEU A 9 3.96 -22.17 4.32
N TRP A 10 5.04 -22.94 4.10
CA TRP A 10 6.34 -22.68 4.72
C TRP A 10 6.92 -21.34 4.29
N THR A 11 6.76 -20.97 3.02
CA THR A 11 7.18 -19.66 2.50
C THR A 11 6.45 -18.52 3.23
N LYS A 12 5.14 -18.65 3.49
CA LYS A 12 4.36 -17.66 4.26
C LYS A 12 4.80 -17.58 5.73
N ILE A 13 5.14 -18.70 6.36
CA ILE A 13 5.67 -18.73 7.73
C ILE A 13 7.01 -17.98 7.81
N MET A 14 7.91 -18.24 6.86
CA MET A 14 9.17 -17.52 6.75
C MET A 14 8.96 -16.02 6.51
N LEU A 15 8.04 -15.66 5.62
CA LEU A 15 7.66 -14.27 5.36
C LEU A 15 7.25 -13.56 6.65
N GLY A 16 6.35 -14.16 7.43
CA GLY A 16 5.92 -13.61 8.72
C GLY A 16 7.08 -13.37 9.68
N THR A 17 8.03 -14.30 9.74
CA THR A 17 9.22 -14.19 10.60
C THR A 17 10.13 -13.02 10.17
N VAL A 18 10.36 -12.87 8.86
CA VAL A 18 11.16 -11.77 8.31
C VAL A 18 10.45 -10.42 8.50
N LEU A 19 9.13 -10.36 8.31
CA LEU A 19 8.35 -9.14 8.56
C LEU A 19 8.47 -8.69 10.02
N GLU A 20 8.36 -9.61 10.98
CA GLU A 20 8.53 -9.28 12.40
C GLU A 20 9.95 -8.79 12.73
N ALA A 21 10.97 -9.35 12.09
CA ALA A 21 12.35 -8.85 12.22
C ALA A 21 12.50 -7.44 11.60
N ALA A 22 11.99 -7.23 10.39
CA ALA A 22 12.05 -5.96 9.68
C ALA A 22 11.26 -4.83 10.35
N LYS A 23 10.18 -5.15 11.08
CA LYS A 23 9.44 -4.17 11.89
C LYS A 23 10.30 -3.57 12.99
N ARG A 24 11.15 -4.38 13.63
CA ARG A 24 11.93 -3.97 14.81
C ARG A 24 13.09 -3.04 14.48
N TYR A 25 13.63 -3.09 13.25
CA TYR A 25 14.84 -2.37 12.88
C TYR A 25 14.81 -1.76 11.48
N PRO A 26 15.37 -0.56 11.29
CA PRO A 26 15.60 0.45 12.34
C PRO A 26 14.26 0.90 12.94
N ARG A 27 14.29 1.36 14.20
CA ARG A 27 13.13 1.98 14.84
C ARG A 27 12.91 3.36 14.21
N LEU A 28 11.66 3.67 13.87
CA LEU A 28 11.32 5.02 13.47
C LEU A 28 11.41 5.96 14.68
N PRO A 29 11.86 7.21 14.48
CA PRO A 29 11.77 8.22 15.50
C PRO A 29 10.33 8.66 15.73
N ASP A 30 10.09 9.24 16.90
CA ASP A 30 8.80 9.81 17.27
C ASP A 30 8.57 11.10 16.46
N PHE A 31 7.76 11.02 15.40
CA PHE A 31 7.43 12.16 14.53
C PHE A 31 6.80 13.32 15.31
N ALA A 32 6.04 13.05 16.38
CA ALA A 32 5.40 14.09 17.17
C ALA A 32 6.41 14.99 17.90
N SER A 33 7.58 14.44 18.25
CA SER A 33 8.67 15.17 18.91
C SER A 33 9.45 16.10 17.97
N ILE A 34 9.26 15.97 16.65
CA ILE A 34 10.06 16.66 15.63
C ILE A 34 9.52 18.08 15.38
N LYS A 35 10.36 19.08 15.70
CA LYS A 35 10.01 20.50 15.54
C LYS A 35 10.11 20.98 14.09
N LYS A 36 11.13 20.53 13.34
CA LYS A 36 11.36 20.85 11.94
C LYS A 36 11.93 19.63 11.22
N PHE A 37 11.52 19.40 9.98
CA PHE A 37 12.08 18.38 9.11
C PHE A 37 13.18 19.01 8.25
N ASP A 38 14.44 18.85 8.66
CA ASP A 38 15.59 19.19 7.81
C ASP A 38 15.92 18.06 6.83
N ASP A 39 16.82 18.34 5.88
CA ASP A 39 17.17 17.38 4.83
C ASP A 39 17.86 16.12 5.35
N GLU A 40 18.63 16.24 6.42
CA GLU A 40 19.37 15.13 7.03
C GLU A 40 18.40 14.12 7.66
N LEU A 41 17.41 14.61 8.40
CA LEU A 41 16.37 13.80 8.99
C LEU A 41 15.52 13.09 7.93
N LEU A 42 15.11 13.81 6.88
CA LEU A 42 14.36 13.21 5.76
C LEU A 42 15.19 12.16 5.02
N PHE A 43 16.49 12.40 4.86
CA PHE A 43 17.42 11.44 4.28
C PHE A 43 17.55 10.17 5.13
N ASP A 44 17.62 10.30 6.45
CA ASP A 44 17.66 9.16 7.36
C ASP A 44 16.38 8.33 7.31
N PHE A 45 15.21 8.97 7.20
CA PHE A 45 13.94 8.26 7.07
C PHE A 45 13.89 7.46 5.78
N ALA A 46 14.29 8.08 4.67
CA ALA A 46 14.37 7.40 3.39
C ALA A 46 15.33 6.20 3.44
N ARG A 47 16.51 6.36 4.06
CA ARG A 47 17.48 5.27 4.26
C ARG A 47 16.89 4.13 5.10
N CYS A 48 16.13 4.45 6.15
CA CYS A 48 15.47 3.47 6.98
C CYS A 48 14.39 2.68 6.22
N ALA A 49 13.57 3.38 5.43
CA ALA A 49 12.54 2.77 4.58
C ALA A 49 13.16 1.85 3.51
N GLU A 50 14.20 2.33 2.83
CA GLU A 50 14.99 1.58 1.84
C GLU A 50 15.58 0.30 2.47
N PHE A 51 16.12 0.39 3.68
CA PHE A 51 16.67 -0.77 4.37
C PHE A 51 15.60 -1.86 4.61
N LYS A 52 14.39 -1.46 5.00
CA LYS A 52 13.26 -2.41 5.17
C LYS A 52 12.89 -3.06 3.84
N ILE A 53 12.85 -2.30 2.74
CA ILE A 53 12.59 -2.86 1.40
C ILE A 53 13.67 -3.89 1.03
N LYS A 54 14.95 -3.57 1.25
CA LYS A 54 16.08 -4.48 0.95
C LYS A 54 16.02 -5.79 1.73
N ILE A 55 15.59 -5.77 2.99
CA ILE A 55 15.35 -7.02 3.75
C ILE A 55 14.30 -7.89 3.05
N MET A 56 13.21 -7.26 2.62
CA MET A 56 12.10 -7.97 1.98
C MET A 56 12.45 -8.47 0.58
N GLU A 57 13.24 -7.72 -0.19
CA GLU A 57 13.79 -8.14 -1.48
C GLU A 57 14.81 -9.26 -1.33
N ALA A 58 15.67 -9.20 -0.31
CA ALA A 58 16.59 -10.28 0.02
C ALA A 58 15.82 -11.57 0.35
N TRP A 59 14.78 -11.51 1.20
CA TRP A 59 13.92 -12.66 1.44
C TRP A 59 13.27 -13.17 0.15
N ARG A 60 12.71 -12.28 -0.68
CA ARG A 60 12.07 -12.66 -1.95
C ARG A 60 13.06 -13.34 -2.91
N SER A 61 14.34 -12.99 -2.87
CA SER A 61 15.37 -13.66 -3.69
C SER A 61 15.69 -15.09 -3.24
N THR A 62 15.27 -15.49 -2.03
CA THR A 62 15.51 -16.84 -1.48
C THR A 62 14.35 -17.81 -1.69
N ILE A 63 13.22 -17.35 -2.24
CA ILE A 63 12.06 -18.20 -2.49
C ILE A 63 12.36 -19.26 -3.55
N MET A 64 11.72 -20.41 -3.44
CA MET A 64 11.87 -21.50 -4.39
C MET A 64 11.49 -21.04 -5.82
N PRO A 65 12.22 -21.46 -6.87
CA PRO A 65 12.00 -20.95 -8.23
C PRO A 65 10.56 -21.12 -8.73
N HIS A 66 9.87 -22.21 -8.38
CA HIS A 66 8.48 -22.45 -8.78
C HIS A 66 7.47 -21.54 -8.06
N LEU A 67 7.88 -20.87 -6.97
CA LEU A 67 7.09 -19.85 -6.26
C LEU A 67 7.54 -18.42 -6.60
N ALA A 68 8.55 -18.25 -7.46
CA ALA A 68 9.05 -16.93 -7.79
C ALA A 68 8.08 -16.14 -8.69
N TRP A 69 8.09 -14.80 -8.56
CA TRP A 69 7.32 -13.92 -9.43
C TRP A 69 8.00 -12.59 -9.67
N ASN A 70 7.68 -11.96 -10.81
CA ASN A 70 8.07 -10.60 -11.14
C ASN A 70 6.93 -9.62 -10.81
N ASP A 71 7.26 -8.39 -10.40
CA ASP A 71 6.26 -7.33 -10.16
C ASP A 71 5.58 -6.83 -11.44
N GLN A 72 6.16 -7.12 -12.61
CA GLN A 72 5.55 -6.86 -13.91
C GLN A 72 4.61 -7.99 -14.36
N ASP A 73 4.58 -9.12 -13.66
CA ASP A 73 3.65 -10.19 -13.97
C ASP A 73 2.23 -9.74 -13.67
N LEU A 74 1.28 -10.22 -14.47
CA LEU A 74 -0.14 -10.10 -14.14
C LEU A 74 -0.42 -10.75 -12.77
N PRO A 75 -1.47 -10.33 -12.05
CA PRO A 75 -1.93 -11.03 -10.86
C PRO A 75 -2.13 -12.51 -11.12
N SER A 76 -1.81 -13.34 -10.12
CA SER A 76 -1.86 -14.78 -10.25
C SER A 76 -3.29 -15.28 -10.45
N THR A 77 -3.45 -16.29 -11.31
CA THR A 77 -4.69 -17.04 -11.42
C THR A 77 -4.80 -18.15 -10.37
N ASP A 78 -3.66 -18.58 -9.81
CA ASP A 78 -3.57 -19.54 -8.70
C ASP A 78 -3.88 -18.82 -7.37
N PRO A 79 -4.88 -19.30 -6.59
CA PRO A 79 -5.25 -18.71 -5.30
C PRO A 79 -4.14 -18.71 -4.24
N LEU A 80 -3.33 -19.76 -4.16
CA LEU A 80 -2.25 -19.88 -3.18
C LEU A 80 -1.13 -18.88 -3.50
N MET A 81 -0.76 -18.79 -4.77
CA MET A 81 0.20 -17.80 -5.24
C MET A 81 -0.32 -16.38 -5.08
N ALA A 82 -1.60 -16.13 -5.39
CA ALA A 82 -2.22 -14.82 -5.17
C ALA A 82 -2.17 -14.41 -3.68
N SER A 83 -2.46 -15.34 -2.77
CA SER A 83 -2.35 -15.11 -1.33
C SER A 83 -0.91 -14.84 -0.87
N LEU A 84 0.07 -15.58 -1.37
CA LEU A 84 1.48 -15.35 -1.04
C LEU A 84 1.94 -13.96 -1.50
N ARG A 85 1.59 -13.59 -2.75
CA ARG A 85 1.89 -12.26 -3.31
C ARG A 85 1.22 -11.15 -2.50
N ALA A 86 -0.06 -11.30 -2.15
CA ALA A 86 -0.80 -10.35 -1.33
C ALA A 86 -0.13 -10.12 0.03
N GLU A 87 0.23 -11.19 0.74
CA GLU A 87 0.88 -11.07 2.05
C GLU A 87 2.26 -10.40 1.98
N TYR A 88 3.04 -10.68 0.94
CA TYR A 88 4.30 -9.98 0.72
C TYR A 88 4.06 -8.48 0.51
N TYR A 89 3.16 -8.13 -0.41
CA TYR A 89 2.88 -6.73 -0.75
C TYR A 89 2.28 -5.95 0.42
N GLU A 90 1.32 -6.55 1.13
CA GLU A 90 0.75 -5.97 2.36
C GLU A 90 1.81 -5.80 3.43
N GLY A 91 2.69 -6.79 3.62
CA GLY A 91 3.77 -6.75 4.59
C GLY A 91 4.74 -5.58 4.33
N VAL A 92 5.20 -5.42 3.09
CA VAL A 92 6.08 -4.30 2.72
C VAL A 92 5.36 -2.96 2.84
N ALA A 93 4.11 -2.86 2.35
CA ALA A 93 3.32 -1.63 2.50
C ALA A 93 3.14 -1.25 3.98
N THR A 94 2.93 -2.24 4.85
CA THR A 94 2.82 -2.04 6.30
C THR A 94 4.13 -1.59 6.93
N LEU A 95 5.28 -2.09 6.47
CA LEU A 95 6.60 -1.62 6.92
C LEU A 95 6.87 -0.16 6.53
N LEU A 96 6.32 0.29 5.40
CA LEU A 96 6.51 1.65 4.88
C LEU A 96 5.46 2.65 5.41
N ARG A 97 4.33 2.15 5.90
CA ARG A 97 3.21 2.96 6.39
C ARG A 97 3.58 3.99 7.46
N PRO A 98 4.43 3.71 8.47
CA PRO A 98 4.84 4.73 9.44
C PRO A 98 5.56 5.93 8.82
N TYR A 99 6.25 5.76 7.69
CA TYR A 99 6.93 6.87 7.02
C TYR A 99 5.96 7.84 6.34
N LEU A 100 4.69 7.46 6.21
CA LEU A 100 3.63 8.32 5.68
C LEU A 100 3.22 9.41 6.67
N GLU A 101 3.59 9.31 7.95
CA GLU A 101 3.35 10.39 8.93
C GLU A 101 3.98 11.71 8.50
N VAL A 102 5.04 11.68 7.70
CA VAL A 102 5.64 12.89 7.10
C VAL A 102 4.62 13.71 6.30
N LEU A 103 3.56 13.09 5.77
CA LEU A 103 2.50 13.75 5.03
C LEU A 103 1.70 14.73 5.91
N LYS A 104 1.62 14.47 7.22
CA LYS A 104 0.96 15.35 8.20
C LYS A 104 1.74 16.65 8.43
N TYR A 105 3.02 16.65 8.06
CA TYR A 105 3.95 17.73 8.33
C TYR A 105 4.52 18.36 7.06
N LEU A 106 3.87 18.17 5.90
CA LEU A 106 4.33 18.75 4.62
C LEU A 106 4.49 20.28 4.69
N ASN A 107 3.65 20.96 5.48
CA ASN A 107 3.77 22.41 5.74
C ASN A 107 5.02 22.80 6.54
N ARG A 108 5.70 21.84 7.18
CA ARG A 108 6.96 22.03 7.91
C ARG A 108 8.19 21.59 7.10
N ILE A 109 7.99 21.09 5.88
CA ILE A 109 9.07 20.75 4.96
C ILE A 109 9.37 21.99 4.12
N ASP A 110 10.63 22.40 4.10
CA ASP A 110 11.10 23.57 3.36
C ASP A 110 11.20 23.20 1.87
N VAL A 111 10.14 23.44 1.09
CA VAL A 111 10.12 23.11 -0.34
C VAL A 111 10.67 24.30 -1.13
N SER A 112 11.95 24.22 -1.51
CA SER A 112 12.48 25.12 -2.53
C SER A 112 11.82 24.79 -3.88
N VAL A 113 11.30 25.81 -4.57
CA VAL A 113 10.53 25.65 -5.81
C VAL A 113 11.37 25.11 -6.98
N ASN A 114 12.71 25.23 -6.91
CA ASN A 114 13.57 24.98 -8.06
C ASN A 114 14.33 23.65 -8.00
N GLU A 115 14.63 23.11 -6.80
CA GLU A 115 15.30 21.81 -6.67
C GLU A 115 14.84 21.10 -5.38
N THR A 116 14.32 19.86 -5.52
CA THR A 116 14.05 18.99 -4.37
C THR A 116 15.36 18.49 -3.77
N SER A 117 15.55 18.59 -2.46
CA SER A 117 16.74 18.13 -1.75
C SER A 117 16.89 16.60 -1.74
N LYS A 118 18.02 16.06 -1.24
CA LYS A 118 18.29 14.61 -1.28
C LYS A 118 17.31 13.84 -0.40
N GLY A 119 17.05 14.33 0.81
CA GLY A 119 16.06 13.79 1.74
C GLY A 119 14.64 13.88 1.19
N GLN A 120 14.25 15.00 0.59
CA GLN A 120 12.93 15.14 -0.07
C GLN A 120 12.74 14.11 -1.18
N ARG A 121 13.73 13.94 -2.07
CA ARG A 121 13.68 12.89 -3.10
C ARG A 121 13.59 11.49 -2.50
N GLY A 122 14.31 11.24 -1.40
CA GLY A 122 14.23 9.99 -0.66
C GLY A 122 12.83 9.70 -0.12
N ILE A 123 12.16 10.69 0.46
CA ILE A 123 10.76 10.55 0.93
C ILE A 123 9.81 10.30 -0.24
N LEU A 124 9.94 11.04 -1.33
CA LEU A 124 9.13 10.82 -2.53
C LEU A 124 9.31 9.39 -3.07
N HIS A 125 10.53 8.86 -3.04
CA HIS A 125 10.81 7.46 -3.38
C HIS A 125 10.13 6.48 -2.42
N THR A 126 10.16 6.74 -1.10
CA THR A 126 9.46 5.94 -0.10
C THR A 126 7.94 5.94 -0.33
N LEU A 127 7.34 7.10 -0.61
CA LEU A 127 5.92 7.22 -0.95
C LEU A 127 5.57 6.44 -2.22
N HIS A 128 6.43 6.53 -3.24
CA HIS A 128 6.29 5.77 -4.48
C HIS A 128 6.30 4.26 -4.23
N ASN A 129 7.25 3.78 -3.43
CA ASN A 129 7.36 2.36 -3.10
C ASN A 129 6.17 1.88 -2.26
N TRP A 130 5.77 2.64 -1.24
CA TRP A 130 4.58 2.32 -0.45
C TRP A 130 3.35 2.19 -1.36
N LYS A 131 3.11 3.18 -2.23
CA LYS A 131 2.03 3.15 -3.22
C LYS A 131 2.09 1.89 -4.07
N ARG A 132 3.26 1.60 -4.65
CA ARG A 132 3.46 0.41 -5.50
C ARG A 132 3.02 -0.85 -4.78
N TYR A 133 3.54 -1.09 -3.57
CA TYR A 133 3.21 -2.29 -2.81
C TYR A 133 1.74 -2.31 -2.35
N ALA A 134 1.19 -1.18 -1.93
CA ALA A 134 -0.19 -1.09 -1.49
C ALA A 134 -1.17 -1.40 -2.65
N LEU A 135 -0.92 -0.85 -3.84
CA LEU A 135 -1.73 -1.15 -5.03
C LEU A 135 -1.56 -2.58 -5.52
N SER A 136 -0.33 -3.11 -5.51
CA SER A 136 -0.07 -4.52 -5.84
C SER A 136 -0.81 -5.48 -4.92
N ASN A 137 -0.96 -5.13 -3.64
CA ASN A 137 -1.79 -5.89 -2.71
C ASN A 137 -3.28 -5.86 -3.11
N ILE A 138 -3.83 -4.68 -3.44
CA ILE A 138 -5.24 -4.54 -3.85
C ILE A 138 -5.59 -5.42 -5.05
N VAL A 139 -4.67 -5.50 -6.02
CA VAL A 139 -4.89 -6.25 -7.27
C VAL A 139 -4.45 -7.71 -7.21
N ALA A 140 -3.79 -8.16 -6.14
CA ALA A 140 -3.22 -9.50 -6.05
C ALA A 140 -4.26 -10.61 -6.28
N PHE A 141 -5.52 -10.35 -5.93
CA PHE A 141 -6.64 -11.28 -6.04
C PHE A 141 -7.52 -11.07 -7.29
N ASP A 142 -7.17 -10.14 -8.19
CA ASP A 142 -8.04 -9.73 -9.29
C ASP A 142 -8.26 -10.81 -10.34
N ARG A 143 -7.36 -11.79 -10.43
CA ARG A 143 -7.35 -12.79 -11.49
C ARG A 143 -7.53 -14.22 -11.00
N ILE A 144 -7.88 -14.43 -9.73
CA ILE A 144 -8.06 -15.79 -9.20
C ILE A 144 -9.03 -16.58 -10.10
N ARG A 145 -8.58 -17.74 -10.60
CA ARG A 145 -9.34 -18.62 -11.49
C ARG A 145 -9.83 -17.94 -12.79
N SER A 146 -9.27 -16.79 -13.14
CA SER A 146 -9.55 -16.14 -14.41
C SER A 146 -9.01 -16.98 -15.55
N VAL A 147 -9.84 -17.15 -16.58
CA VAL A 147 -9.52 -17.89 -17.80
C VAL A 147 -9.09 -16.96 -18.95
N ASP A 148 -9.28 -15.64 -18.78
CA ASP A 148 -8.96 -14.63 -19.77
C ASP A 148 -7.57 -14.01 -19.52
N GLY A 149 -6.85 -13.77 -20.62
CA GLY A 149 -5.58 -13.06 -20.64
C GLY A 149 -5.72 -11.54 -20.62
N THR A 150 -6.91 -11.00 -20.94
CA THR A 150 -7.15 -9.56 -20.88
C THR A 150 -7.36 -9.11 -19.43
N TYR A 151 -6.48 -8.23 -18.94
CA TYR A 151 -6.57 -7.70 -17.59
C TYR A 151 -6.28 -6.20 -17.58
N LYS A 152 -7.15 -5.44 -16.93
CA LYS A 152 -6.92 -4.03 -16.61
C LYS A 152 -6.94 -3.89 -15.09
N ALA A 153 -5.96 -3.16 -14.56
CA ALA A 153 -5.80 -2.95 -13.13
C ALA A 153 -7.11 -2.51 -12.46
N PHE A 154 -7.34 -3.00 -11.24
CA PHE A 154 -8.50 -2.69 -10.40
C PHE A 154 -9.84 -3.28 -10.90
N ARG A 155 -9.88 -3.84 -12.10
CA ARG A 155 -11.05 -4.56 -12.64
C ARG A 155 -10.90 -6.06 -12.39
N SER A 156 -11.50 -6.53 -11.30
CA SER A 156 -11.49 -7.95 -10.96
C SER A 156 -12.11 -8.79 -12.08
N THR A 157 -11.37 -9.79 -12.54
CA THR A 157 -11.78 -10.86 -13.47
C THR A 157 -11.87 -12.22 -12.75
N SER A 158 -11.82 -12.20 -11.41
CA SER A 158 -11.86 -13.42 -10.59
C SER A 158 -13.13 -14.23 -10.84
N ASN A 159 -12.98 -15.51 -11.16
CA ASN A 159 -14.09 -16.43 -11.41
C ASN A 159 -14.36 -17.33 -10.20
N GLY A 160 -14.73 -16.72 -9.08
CA GLY A 160 -15.06 -17.41 -7.84
C GLY A 160 -14.87 -16.56 -6.59
N PRO A 161 -15.28 -17.09 -5.42
CA PRO A 161 -15.09 -16.41 -4.14
C PRO A 161 -13.60 -16.30 -3.81
N VAL A 162 -13.15 -15.08 -3.51
CA VAL A 162 -11.80 -14.82 -2.99
C VAL A 162 -11.81 -15.15 -1.49
N VAL A 163 -11.18 -16.25 -1.11
CA VAL A 163 -11.02 -16.62 0.31
C VAL A 163 -9.82 -15.87 0.85
N MET A 164 -10.07 -14.76 1.55
CA MET A 164 -9.06 -14.01 2.28
C MET A 164 -8.92 -14.60 3.68
N GLY A 165 -7.68 -14.75 4.18
CA GLY A 165 -7.44 -15.26 5.54
C GLY A 165 -8.03 -14.35 6.63
N ASN A 166 -8.07 -13.04 6.39
CA ASN A 166 -8.74 -12.07 7.25
C ASN A 166 -9.42 -10.99 6.40
N PRO A 167 -10.65 -11.23 5.90
CA PRO A 167 -11.29 -10.33 4.94
C PRO A 167 -11.60 -8.95 5.53
N VAL A 168 -11.81 -8.84 6.84
CA VAL A 168 -12.09 -7.56 7.51
C VAL A 168 -10.85 -6.68 7.48
N ASN A 169 -9.71 -7.22 7.91
CA ASN A 169 -8.45 -6.48 7.89
C ASN A 169 -8.03 -6.13 6.46
N THR A 170 -8.20 -7.05 5.51
CA THR A 170 -7.91 -6.78 4.10
C THR A 170 -8.74 -5.63 3.58
N LEU A 171 -10.07 -5.66 3.74
CA LEU A 171 -10.95 -4.59 3.27
C LEU A 171 -10.69 -3.25 3.98
N HIS A 172 -10.41 -3.27 5.27
CA HIS A 172 -10.03 -2.07 6.01
C HIS A 172 -8.68 -1.47 5.52
N SER A 173 -7.71 -2.33 5.20
CA SER A 173 -6.42 -1.93 4.61
C SER A 173 -6.58 -1.37 3.19
N GLU A 174 -7.48 -1.96 2.38
CA GLU A 174 -7.89 -1.42 1.08
C GLU A 174 -8.48 -0.02 1.24
N PHE A 175 -9.45 0.16 2.16
CA PHE A 175 -10.04 1.46 2.48
C PHE A 175 -8.96 2.51 2.82
N LYS A 176 -8.09 2.22 3.80
CA LYS A 176 -7.01 3.15 4.22
C LYS A 176 -6.14 3.57 3.04
N THR A 177 -5.80 2.61 2.17
CA THR A 177 -4.97 2.86 0.98
C THR A 177 -5.67 3.80 0.01
N VAL A 178 -6.92 3.49 -0.38
CA VAL A 178 -7.68 4.32 -1.33
C VAL A 178 -7.95 5.71 -0.75
N PHE A 179 -8.32 5.77 0.53
CA PHE A 179 -8.60 7.03 1.21
C PHE A 179 -7.36 7.94 1.24
N LEU A 180 -6.19 7.38 1.57
CA LEU A 180 -4.94 8.14 1.58
C LEU A 180 -4.52 8.59 0.19
N ILE A 181 -4.65 7.76 -0.84
CA ILE A 181 -4.32 8.15 -2.23
C ILE A 181 -5.24 9.30 -2.68
N GLN A 182 -6.54 9.24 -2.39
CA GLN A 182 -7.47 10.34 -2.70
C GLN A 182 -7.15 11.63 -1.93
N ALA A 183 -6.74 11.51 -0.66
CA ALA A 183 -6.36 12.67 0.14
C ALA A 183 -5.09 13.33 -0.41
N ILE A 184 -4.07 12.53 -0.74
CA ILE A 184 -2.84 13.00 -1.41
C ILE A 184 -3.19 13.74 -2.70
N ASP A 185 -4.04 13.13 -3.55
CA ASP A 185 -4.42 13.69 -4.85
C ASP A 185 -5.14 15.05 -4.75
N SER A 186 -5.80 15.32 -3.62
CA SER A 186 -6.49 16.58 -3.37
C SER A 186 -5.58 17.75 -2.99
N THR A 187 -4.30 17.51 -2.70
CA THR A 187 -3.35 18.56 -2.31
C THR A 187 -2.60 19.15 -3.51
N SER A 188 -1.97 20.33 -3.36
CA SER A 188 -1.09 20.91 -4.38
C SER A 188 0.18 20.08 -4.64
N LEU A 189 0.67 19.39 -3.60
CA LEU A 189 1.68 18.33 -3.69
C LEU A 189 1.14 17.08 -4.40
N GLY A 190 -0.19 16.90 -4.40
CA GLY A 190 -0.92 15.86 -5.08
C GLY A 190 -0.66 15.82 -6.58
N ALA A 191 -0.46 16.95 -7.26
CA ALA A 191 -0.10 16.94 -8.69
C ALA A 191 1.31 16.34 -8.93
N HIS A 192 2.29 16.68 -8.09
CA HIS A 192 3.65 16.14 -8.14
C HIS A 192 3.66 14.65 -7.77
N ILE A 193 2.92 14.30 -6.71
CA ILE A 193 2.78 12.92 -6.27
C ILE A 193 1.96 12.11 -7.28
N ARG A 194 0.95 12.67 -7.96
CA ARG A 194 0.18 12.03 -9.06
C ARG A 194 1.07 11.69 -10.24
N ASN A 195 1.95 12.61 -10.64
CA ASN A 195 2.95 12.33 -11.68
C ASN A 195 3.90 11.19 -11.26
N LEU A 196 4.24 11.08 -9.97
CA LEU A 196 4.95 9.92 -9.43
C LEU A 196 4.03 8.69 -9.33
N MET A 197 2.72 8.87 -9.17
CA MET A 197 1.77 7.77 -9.01
C MET A 197 1.52 7.02 -10.32
N LEU A 198 1.64 7.68 -11.48
CA LEU A 198 1.31 7.14 -12.81
C LEU A 198 -0.12 6.54 -12.87
N LEU A 199 -1.02 6.99 -11.99
CA LEU A 199 -2.42 6.60 -12.00
C LEU A 199 -3.20 7.59 -12.86
N SER A 200 -3.89 7.07 -13.88
CA SER A 200 -4.83 7.89 -14.63
C SER A 200 -6.05 8.24 -13.76
N LYS A 201 -6.80 9.28 -14.16
CA LYS A 201 -8.08 9.58 -13.52
C LYS A 201 -9.03 8.38 -13.57
N GLU A 202 -9.00 7.64 -14.68
CA GLU A 202 -9.78 6.43 -14.85
C GLU A 202 -9.38 5.34 -13.83
N ASP A 203 -8.09 5.14 -13.58
CA ASP A 203 -7.61 4.18 -12.57
C ASP A 203 -8.07 4.55 -11.16
N MET A 204 -8.04 5.85 -10.84
CA MET A 204 -8.53 6.37 -9.57
C MET A 204 -10.03 6.13 -9.38
N ASP A 205 -10.83 6.34 -10.43
CA ASP A 205 -12.27 6.07 -10.41
C ASP A 205 -12.53 4.57 -10.22
N TYR A 206 -11.83 3.69 -10.94
CA TYR A 206 -11.96 2.24 -10.76
C TYR A 206 -11.58 1.78 -9.36
N LEU A 207 -10.46 2.27 -8.84
CA LEU A 207 -10.00 1.96 -7.50
C LEU A 207 -11.07 2.34 -6.46
N TYR A 208 -11.63 3.55 -6.58
CA TYR A 208 -12.70 4.02 -5.70
C TYR A 208 -13.96 3.14 -5.79
N TYR A 209 -14.54 2.98 -6.98
CA TYR A 209 -15.80 2.25 -7.15
C TYR A 209 -15.67 0.79 -6.72
N ARG A 210 -14.54 0.16 -7.03
CA ARG A 210 -14.26 -1.22 -6.60
C ARG A 210 -14.21 -1.33 -5.08
N THR A 211 -13.53 -0.43 -4.38
CA THR A 211 -13.43 -0.47 -2.92
C THR A 211 -14.79 -0.24 -2.26
N VAL A 212 -15.59 0.72 -2.76
CA VAL A 212 -16.98 0.93 -2.30
C VAL A 212 -17.82 -0.34 -2.52
N ASP A 213 -17.74 -0.95 -3.70
CA ASP A 213 -18.48 -2.16 -4.04
C ASP A 213 -18.14 -3.32 -3.08
N ARG A 214 -16.85 -3.59 -2.89
CA ARG A 214 -16.36 -4.66 -2.00
C ARG A 214 -16.79 -4.45 -0.55
N LEU A 215 -16.63 -3.24 -0.02
CA LEU A 215 -17.05 -2.91 1.33
C LEU A 215 -18.57 -3.05 1.50
N SER A 216 -19.37 -2.54 0.56
CA SER A 216 -20.84 -2.55 0.65
C SER A 216 -21.45 -3.96 0.57
N LYS A 217 -20.82 -4.85 -0.19
CA LYS A 217 -21.23 -6.25 -0.37
C LYS A 217 -20.73 -7.17 0.73
N PHE A 218 -19.75 -6.74 1.54
CA PHE A 218 -19.20 -7.57 2.60
C PHE A 218 -20.27 -8.00 3.62
N ARG A 219 -20.23 -9.28 4.01
CA ARG A 219 -21.11 -9.87 5.04
C ARG A 219 -20.26 -10.74 5.98
N PRO A 220 -20.52 -10.71 7.30
CA PRO A 220 -21.56 -9.95 8.01
C PRO A 220 -21.31 -8.43 8.00
N ARG A 221 -22.33 -7.63 8.30
CA ARG A 221 -22.15 -6.18 8.44
C ARG A 221 -21.32 -5.89 9.69
N ILE A 222 -20.16 -5.26 9.53
CA ILE A 222 -19.23 -4.93 10.61
C ILE A 222 -19.16 -3.41 10.75
N GLY A 223 -19.25 -2.91 11.98
CA GLY A 223 -19.25 -1.47 12.27
C GLY A 223 -18.05 -0.73 11.67
N LEU A 224 -16.85 -1.30 11.76
CA LEU A 224 -15.63 -0.76 11.17
C LEU A 224 -15.78 -0.51 9.65
N LEU A 225 -16.20 -1.54 8.90
CA LEU A 225 -16.33 -1.42 7.43
C LEU A 225 -17.49 -0.50 7.03
N ILE A 226 -18.51 -0.34 7.88
CA ILE A 226 -19.56 0.66 7.66
C ILE A 226 -18.98 2.07 7.78
N GLN A 227 -18.16 2.34 8.80
CA GLN A 227 -17.48 3.62 8.98
C GLN A 227 -16.53 3.90 7.83
N ASP A 228 -15.79 2.89 7.37
CA ASP A 228 -14.89 3.00 6.22
C ASP A 228 -15.64 3.48 4.96
N ILE A 229 -16.81 2.89 4.63
CA ILE A 229 -17.63 3.34 3.49
C ILE A 229 -18.13 4.77 3.70
N GLN A 230 -18.61 5.10 4.91
CA GLN A 230 -19.13 6.43 5.21
C GLN A 230 -18.06 7.51 5.01
N LEU A 231 -16.84 7.26 5.47
CA LEU A 231 -15.70 8.14 5.24
C LEU A 231 -15.37 8.23 3.75
N LEU A 232 -15.27 7.09 3.05
CA LEU A 232 -14.91 7.07 1.63
C LEU A 232 -15.93 7.84 0.76
N CYS A 233 -17.22 7.81 1.12
CA CYS A 233 -18.31 8.47 0.39
C CYS A 233 -18.64 9.89 0.88
N MET A 234 -17.95 10.42 1.89
CA MET A 234 -18.21 11.77 2.38
C MET A 234 -17.89 12.83 1.31
N PRO A 235 -18.68 13.91 1.19
CA PRO A 235 -18.44 14.97 0.20
C PRO A 235 -17.26 15.87 0.60
N TRP A 236 -16.04 15.36 0.43
CA TRP A 236 -14.78 16.00 0.85
C TRP A 236 -14.45 17.32 0.13
N GLN A 237 -15.19 17.69 -0.93
CA GLN A 237 -14.96 18.91 -1.73
C GLN A 237 -15.05 20.22 -0.91
N HIS A 238 -15.61 20.17 0.30
CA HIS A 238 -15.72 21.32 1.20
C HIS A 238 -14.71 21.28 2.37
N MET A 239 -13.90 20.22 2.47
CA MET A 239 -12.88 20.10 3.50
C MET A 239 -11.56 20.68 2.99
N ASP A 240 -10.83 21.36 3.87
CA ASP A 240 -9.46 21.79 3.59
C ASP A 240 -8.58 20.58 3.20
N PRO A 241 -7.83 20.64 2.08
CA PRO A 241 -7.03 19.51 1.61
C PRO A 241 -5.97 19.03 2.61
N PHE A 242 -5.41 19.92 3.44
CA PHE A 242 -4.44 19.52 4.46
C PHE A 242 -5.13 18.81 5.62
N LEU A 243 -6.31 19.27 6.04
CA LEU A 243 -7.11 18.55 7.05
C LEU A 243 -7.50 17.15 6.56
N ARG A 244 -7.87 17.03 5.28
CA ARG A 244 -8.19 15.73 4.67
C ARG A 244 -6.97 14.81 4.65
N LEU A 245 -5.80 15.34 4.29
CA LEU A 245 -4.54 14.59 4.28
C LEU A 245 -4.13 14.16 5.69
N ASP A 246 -4.26 15.05 6.67
CA ASP A 246 -3.94 14.77 8.07
C ASP A 246 -4.83 13.66 8.64
N LEU A 247 -6.14 13.73 8.38
CA LEU A 247 -7.09 12.67 8.75
C LEU A 247 -6.72 11.35 8.07
N ALA A 248 -6.47 11.37 6.76
CA ALA A 248 -6.14 10.16 6.01
C ALA A 248 -4.82 9.52 6.46
N ALA A 249 -3.79 10.33 6.73
CA ALA A 249 -2.52 9.86 7.26
C ALA A 249 -2.68 9.30 8.67
N THR A 250 -3.50 9.93 9.52
CA THR A 250 -3.79 9.44 10.88
C THR A 250 -4.57 8.13 10.88
N LEU A 251 -5.48 7.93 9.92
CA LEU A 251 -6.18 6.65 9.76
C LEU A 251 -5.28 5.58 9.14
N ALA A 252 -4.35 6.00 8.28
CA ALA A 252 -3.45 5.10 7.57
C ALA A 252 -2.39 4.49 8.48
N VAL A 253 -1.85 5.25 9.44
CA VAL A 253 -0.79 4.83 10.38
C VAL A 253 -1.39 4.23 11.65
#